data_AF-A0AAW5L6E0-F1
#
_entry.id   AF-A0AAW5L6E0-F1
#
_cell.length_a   1.000
_cell.length_b   1.000
_cell.length_c   1.000
_cell.angle_alpha   90.00
_cell.angle_beta   90.00
_cell.angle_gamma   90.00
#
_symmetry.space_group_name_H-M   'P 1'
#
loop_
_entity.id
_entity.type
_entity.pdbx_description
1 polymer ?
#
loop_
_entity_poly.entity_id
_entity_poly.type
_entity_poly.pdbx_seq_one_letter_code
_entity_poly.pdbx_strand_id
1 'polypeptide(L)'
;MEANILKRIFFDEHNHWERFKDKYGARIRPVVLKEIEKFRGCGDPKNGFTLFVCEGCHHVRKVPYRCKGRFCTTCSVGESEEWSRLLSGVEPASSSEVDIFEYFEYNSLINDAGSPFK
;
A
#
# COMPACT_ATOMS: atom_id res chain seq x y z
N MET A 1 -13.35 0.61 15.54
CA MET A 1 -12.04 0.97 16.12
C MET A 1 -11.01 0.90 15.01
N GLU A 2 -10.31 1.99 14.72
CA GLU A 2 -9.15 1.99 13.82
C GLU A 2 -8.07 1.08 14.42
N ALA A 3 -7.72 -0.01 13.73
CA ALA A 3 -6.82 -1.05 14.24
C ALA A 3 -5.34 -0.63 14.23
N ASN A 4 -4.99 0.45 13.51
CA ASN A 4 -3.60 0.87 13.37
C ASN A 4 -3.20 1.88 14.46
N ILE A 5 -2.33 1.46 15.39
CA ILE A 5 -1.84 2.29 16.48
C ILE A 5 -1.12 3.57 16.01
N LEU A 6 -0.40 3.52 14.88
CA LEU A 6 0.30 4.71 14.37
C LEU A 6 -0.68 5.76 13.86
N LYS A 7 -1.80 5.35 13.25
CA LYS A 7 -2.85 6.31 12.85
C LYS A 7 -3.42 7.03 14.07
N ARG A 8 -3.63 6.31 15.17
CA ARG A 8 -4.09 6.89 16.44
C ARG A 8 -3.08 7.84 17.05
N ILE A 9 -1.78 7.66 16.83
CA ILE A 9 -0.76 8.59 17.34
C ILE A 9 -0.66 9.82 16.44
N PHE A 10 -0.66 9.64 15.11
CA PHE A 10 -0.41 10.74 14.17
C PHE A 10 -1.62 11.65 13.99
N PHE A 11 -2.83 11.08 13.98
CA PHE A 11 -4.06 11.74 13.55
C PHE A 11 -5.16 11.67 14.63
N ASP A 12 -4.79 11.69 15.90
CA ASP A 12 -5.74 11.90 17.00
C ASP A 12 -6.21 13.35 17.12
N GLU A 13 -7.04 13.62 18.13
CA GLU A 13 -7.53 14.95 18.49
C GLU A 13 -6.43 15.99 18.77
N HIS A 14 -5.20 15.54 19.03
CA HIS A 14 -4.06 16.42 19.29
C HIS A 14 -3.28 16.82 18.01
N ASN A 15 -3.65 16.26 16.84
CA ASN A 15 -3.06 16.56 15.54
C ASN A 15 -1.52 16.57 15.58
N HIS A 16 -0.94 15.50 16.12
CA HIS A 16 0.50 15.41 16.36
C HIS A 16 1.33 15.60 15.09
N TRP A 17 0.86 15.07 13.95
CA TRP A 17 1.53 15.21 12.67
C TRP A 17 1.58 16.67 12.19
N GLU A 18 0.45 17.37 12.26
CA GLU A 18 0.32 18.76 11.85
C GLU A 18 1.24 19.65 12.70
N ARG A 19 1.24 19.45 14.03
CA ARG A 19 2.13 20.18 14.95
C ARG A 19 3.61 19.92 14.66
N PHE A 20 3.96 18.68 14.32
CA PHE A 20 5.31 18.33 13.91
C PHE A 20 5.70 19.00 12.59
N LYS A 21 4.78 19.00 11.61
CA LYS A 21 4.96 19.64 10.31
C LYS A 21 5.12 21.16 10.44
N ASP A 22 4.38 21.81 11.33
CA ASP A 22 4.51 23.26 11.56
C ASP A 22 5.87 23.62 12.19
N LYS A 23 6.34 22.79 13.13
CA LYS A 23 7.61 23.04 13.82
C LYS A 23 8.85 22.73 12.98
N TYR A 24 8.79 21.71 12.13
CA TYR A 24 9.96 21.18 11.42
C TYR A 24 9.82 21.11 9.90
N GLY A 25 8.72 21.63 9.32
CA GLY A 25 8.33 21.43 7.92
C GLY A 25 9.44 21.70 6.90
N ALA A 26 10.24 22.75 7.09
CA ALA A 26 11.34 23.09 6.19
C ALA A 26 12.47 22.03 6.14
N ARG A 27 12.56 21.15 7.14
CA ARG A 27 13.55 20.06 7.21
C ARG A 27 12.99 18.71 6.77
N ILE A 28 11.68 18.62 6.54
CA ILE A 28 11.04 17.36 6.16
C ILE A 28 11.26 17.12 4.68
N ARG A 29 11.79 15.93 4.35
CA ARG A 29 11.96 15.54 2.94
C ARG A 29 10.60 15.37 2.27
N PRO A 30 10.42 15.78 1.00
CA PRO A 30 9.14 15.63 0.30
C PRO A 30 8.60 14.20 0.28
N VAL A 31 9.49 13.20 0.21
CA VAL A 31 9.11 11.78 0.28
C VAL A 31 8.39 11.40 1.58
N VAL A 32 8.76 12.00 2.71
CA VAL A 32 8.13 11.75 4.01
C VAL A 32 6.70 12.30 4.03
N LEU A 33 6.50 13.49 3.46
CA LEU A 33 5.16 14.09 3.33
C LEU A 33 4.25 13.21 2.46
N LYS A 34 4.76 12.74 1.31
CA LYS A 34 4.04 11.85 0.40
C LYS A 34 3.65 10.54 1.10
N GLU A 35 4.57 9.95 1.85
CA GLU A 35 4.34 8.66 2.51
C GLU A 35 3.33 8.77 3.66
N ILE A 36 3.37 9.86 4.42
CA ILE A 36 2.41 10.09 5.52
C ILE A 36 1.01 10.38 4.97
N GLU A 37 0.89 11.11 3.85
CA GLU A 37 -0.40 11.34 3.21
C GLU A 37 -1.03 10.03 2.69
N LYS A 38 -0.23 9.18 2.04
CA LYS A 38 -0.67 7.81 1.67
C LYS A 38 -1.10 7.00 2.88
N PHE A 39 -0.33 7.07 3.97
CA PHE A 39 -0.63 6.35 5.20
C PHE A 39 -1.94 6.80 5.84
N ARG A 40 -2.24 8.11 5.81
CA ARG A 40 -3.48 8.70 6.32
C ARG A 40 -4.71 8.02 5.71
N GLY A 41 -4.74 7.90 4.37
CA GLY A 41 -5.84 7.29 3.62
C GLY A 41 -5.81 5.75 3.55
N CYS A 42 -4.80 5.09 4.13
CA CYS A 42 -4.61 3.65 3.97
C CYS A 42 -5.79 2.85 4.55
N GLY A 43 -6.44 2.03 3.72
CA GLY A 43 -7.52 1.17 4.15
C GLY A 43 -8.86 1.87 4.38
N ASP A 44 -9.00 3.14 3.99
CA ASP A 44 -10.30 3.82 3.98
C ASP A 44 -11.08 3.40 2.71
N PRO A 45 -12.24 2.74 2.83
CA PRO A 45 -13.07 2.36 1.68
C PRO A 45 -13.52 3.54 0.82
N LYS A 46 -13.52 4.77 1.35
CA LYS A 46 -13.83 5.99 0.57
C LYS A 46 -12.79 6.29 -0.50
N ASN A 47 -11.57 5.81 -0.32
CA ASN A 47 -10.49 5.93 -1.30
C ASN A 47 -10.55 4.83 -2.38
N GLY A 48 -11.56 3.97 -2.34
CA GLY A 48 -11.75 2.86 -3.26
C GLY A 48 -11.53 1.49 -2.60
N PHE A 49 -12.11 0.47 -3.23
CA PHE A 49 -12.03 -0.90 -2.78
C PHE A 49 -12.26 -1.85 -3.96
N THR A 50 -11.71 -3.06 -3.85
CA THR A 50 -12.00 -4.18 -4.74
C THR A 50 -13.14 -5.00 -4.16
N LEU A 51 -14.11 -5.35 -4.99
CA LEU A 51 -15.24 -6.21 -4.63
C LEU A 51 -14.95 -7.64 -5.10
N PHE A 52 -14.86 -8.57 -4.16
CA PHE A 52 -14.77 -9.99 -4.46
C PHE A 52 -16.13 -10.64 -4.24
N VAL A 53 -16.63 -11.34 -5.24
CA VAL A 53 -17.90 -12.08 -5.17
C VAL A 53 -17.60 -13.54 -5.45
N CYS A 54 -17.98 -14.41 -4.52
CA CYS A 54 -17.90 -15.85 -4.75
C CYS A 54 -19.09 -16.30 -5.61
N GLU A 55 -18.83 -16.89 -6.77
CA GLU A 55 -19.91 -17.36 -7.68
C GLU A 55 -20.68 -18.56 -7.11
N GLY A 56 -20.08 -19.34 -6.20
CA GLY A 56 -20.74 -20.51 -5.61
C GLY A 56 -21.73 -20.15 -4.50
N CYS A 57 -21.30 -19.35 -3.52
CA CYS A 57 -22.12 -19.01 -2.34
C CYS A 57 -22.62 -17.56 -2.33
N HIS A 58 -22.31 -16.77 -3.35
CA HIS A 58 -22.63 -15.34 -3.46
C HIS A 58 -22.12 -14.47 -2.31
N HIS A 59 -21.13 -14.96 -1.54
CA HIS A 59 -20.51 -14.17 -0.49
C HIS A 59 -19.72 -13.02 -1.10
N VAL A 60 -19.88 -11.82 -0.52
CA VAL A 60 -19.26 -10.59 -1.01
C VAL A 60 -18.26 -10.07 0.01
N ARG A 61 -17.02 -9.89 -0.42
CA ARG A 61 -15.95 -9.30 0.38
C ARG A 61 -15.49 -7.99 -0.24
N LYS A 62 -15.58 -6.90 0.54
CA LYS A 62 -15.02 -5.59 0.17
C LYS A 62 -13.61 -5.48 0.74
N VAL A 63 -12.62 -5.25 -0.12
CA VAL A 63 -11.23 -5.09 0.28
C VAL A 63 -10.78 -3.66 -0.06
N PRO A 64 -10.61 -2.77 0.94
CA PRO A 64 -10.19 -1.40 0.68
C PRO A 64 -8.73 -1.34 0.23
N TYR A 65 -8.42 -0.35 -0.62
CA TYR A 65 -7.06 -0.14 -1.08
C TYR A 65 -6.09 0.18 0.05
N ARG A 66 -4.85 -0.31 -0.10
CA ARG A 66 -3.79 -0.22 0.91
C ARG A 66 -2.67 0.66 0.38
N CYS A 67 -1.96 1.35 1.28
CA CYS A 67 -0.93 2.31 0.86
C CYS A 67 0.37 1.68 0.33
N LYS A 68 0.58 0.37 0.55
CA LYS A 68 1.80 -0.38 0.17
C LYS A 68 3.11 0.25 0.67
N GLY A 69 3.00 1.06 1.73
CA GLY A 69 4.11 1.81 2.30
C GLY A 69 4.82 1.03 3.39
N ARG A 70 6.16 1.11 3.43
CA ARG A 70 7.00 0.46 4.46
C ARG A 70 6.78 1.03 5.87
N PHE A 71 6.33 2.28 5.95
CA PHE A 71 6.01 2.94 7.22
C PHE A 71 4.72 2.42 7.85
N CYS A 72 3.77 1.95 7.04
CA CYS A 72 2.49 1.46 7.53
C CYS A 72 2.66 0.07 8.16
N THR A 73 2.48 -0.03 9.47
CA THR A 73 2.60 -1.30 10.23
C THR A 73 1.65 -2.40 9.76
N THR A 74 0.60 -2.07 9.01
CA THR A 74 -0.34 -3.07 8.47
C THR A 74 -0.03 -3.45 7.02
N CYS A 75 0.78 -2.68 6.29
CA CYS A 75 1.14 -2.99 4.90
C CYS A 75 2.56 -3.51 4.77
N SER A 76 3.48 -3.05 5.63
CA SER A 76 4.91 -3.34 5.53
C SER A 76 5.25 -4.84 5.50
N VAL A 77 4.50 -5.65 6.24
CA VAL A 77 4.69 -7.11 6.28
C VAL A 77 4.34 -7.75 4.94
N GLY A 78 3.14 -7.46 4.41
CA GLY A 78 2.70 -8.01 3.11
C GLY A 78 3.63 -7.61 1.97
N GLU A 79 4.09 -6.36 1.97
CA GLU A 79 5.10 -5.91 1.00
C GLU A 79 6.40 -6.70 1.14
N SER A 80 6.90 -6.89 2.36
CA SER A 80 8.16 -7.62 2.60
C SER A 80 8.06 -9.08 2.14
N GLU A 81 6.93 -9.73 2.42
CA GLU A 81 6.65 -11.10 1.99
C GLU A 81 6.56 -11.20 0.46
N GLU A 82 5.90 -10.25 -0.20
CA GLU A 82 5.80 -10.24 -1.66
C GLU A 82 7.17 -10.03 -2.32
N TRP A 83 7.98 -9.10 -1.80
CA TRP A 83 9.37 -8.94 -2.25
C TRP A 83 10.18 -10.23 -2.08
N SER A 84 10.01 -10.96 -0.96
CA SER A 84 10.67 -12.25 -0.76
C SER A 84 10.23 -13.31 -1.76
N ARG A 85 8.94 -13.35 -2.13
CA ARG A 85 8.42 -14.27 -3.16
C ARG A 85 9.04 -13.99 -4.53
N LEU A 86 9.04 -12.71 -4.95
CA LEU A 86 9.63 -12.27 -6.21
C LEU A 86 11.13 -12.63 -6.30
N LEU A 87 11.89 -12.40 -5.23
CA LEU A 87 13.31 -12.76 -5.17
C LEU A 87 13.54 -14.27 -5.21
N SER A 88 12.58 -15.06 -4.74
CA SER A 88 12.64 -16.52 -4.76
C SER A 88 12.29 -17.10 -6.14
N GLY A 89 12.00 -16.25 -7.14
CA GLY A 89 11.58 -16.67 -8.49
C GLY A 89 10.21 -17.34 -8.51
N VAL A 90 9.42 -17.17 -7.44
CA VAL A 90 8.02 -17.60 -7.41
C VAL A 90 7.22 -16.51 -8.09
N GLU A 91 6.68 -16.82 -9.28
CA GLU A 91 5.76 -15.92 -9.96
C GLU A 91 4.58 -15.59 -9.03
N PRO A 92 4.03 -14.35 -9.10
CA PRO A 92 2.94 -13.94 -8.24
C PRO A 92 1.79 -14.95 -8.35
N ALA A 93 1.26 -15.36 -7.19
CA ALA A 93 0.22 -16.36 -7.10
C ALA A 93 -1.07 -15.83 -7.74
N SER A 94 -1.24 -16.09 -9.04
CA SER A 94 -2.45 -15.86 -9.83
C SER A 94 -2.91 -14.41 -10.00
N SER A 95 -3.47 -14.14 -11.18
CA SER A 95 -4.05 -12.87 -11.64
C SER A 95 -5.24 -12.34 -10.82
N SER A 96 -5.61 -13.02 -9.73
CA SER A 96 -6.73 -12.65 -8.86
C SER A 96 -6.32 -12.01 -7.52
N GLU A 97 -5.04 -12.01 -7.16
CA GLU A 97 -4.56 -11.43 -5.88
C GLU A 97 -3.72 -10.15 -6.03
N VAL A 98 -3.22 -9.86 -7.23
CA VAL A 98 -2.56 -8.59 -7.57
C VAL A 98 -3.56 -7.66 -8.25
N ASP A 99 -3.61 -6.39 -7.81
CA ASP A 99 -4.32 -5.35 -8.55
C ASP A 99 -3.90 -5.44 -10.03
N ILE A 100 -4.86 -5.57 -10.95
CA ILE A 100 -4.60 -5.67 -12.40
C ILE A 100 -3.68 -4.51 -12.86
N PHE A 101 -3.78 -3.34 -12.22
CA PHE A 101 -2.91 -2.19 -12.44
C PHE A 101 -1.42 -2.47 -12.17
N GLU A 102 -1.11 -3.25 -11.13
CA GLU A 102 0.25 -3.56 -10.72
C GLU A 102 0.87 -4.67 -11.59
N TYR A 103 0.04 -5.61 -12.09
CA TYR A 103 0.47 -6.59 -13.09
C TYR A 103 0.80 -5.93 -14.44
N PHE A 104 0.04 -4.91 -14.84
CA PHE A 104 0.34 -4.13 -16.06
C PHE A 104 1.58 -3.25 -15.89
N GLU A 105 1.79 -2.61 -14.73
CA GLU A 105 3.05 -1.86 -14.46
C GLU A 105 4.26 -2.79 -14.38
N TYR A 106 4.14 -3.96 -13.74
CA TYR A 106 5.19 -4.98 -13.69
C TYR A 106 5.56 -5.48 -15.10
N ASN A 107 4.57 -5.82 -15.93
CA ASN A 107 4.81 -6.22 -17.31
C ASN A 107 5.32 -5.06 -18.19
N SER A 108 4.91 -3.81 -17.96
CA SER A 108 5.52 -2.66 -18.65
C SER A 108 6.99 -2.52 -18.29
N LEU A 109 7.35 -2.62 -17.01
CA LEU A 109 8.75 -2.54 -16.55
C LEU A 109 9.62 -3.67 -17.11
N ILE A 110 9.07 -4.89 -17.27
CA ILE A 110 9.78 -6.02 -17.89
C ILE A 110 9.93 -5.85 -19.40
N ASN A 111 8.91 -5.30 -20.07
CA ASN A 111 8.95 -5.10 -21.52
C ASN A 111 9.73 -3.84 -21.94
N ASP A 112 9.86 -2.85 -21.06
CA ASP A 112 10.65 -1.63 -21.27
C ASP A 112 12.12 -1.80 -20.82
N ALA A 113 12.38 -2.64 -19.81
CA ALA A 113 13.72 -3.09 -19.46
C ALA A 113 14.10 -4.30 -20.33
N GLY A 114 14.52 -4.02 -21.57
CA GLY A 114 15.27 -5.00 -22.35
C GLY A 114 16.28 -5.70 -21.45
N SER A 115 16.27 -7.04 -21.48
CA SER A 115 17.14 -7.95 -20.72
C SER A 115 18.36 -7.28 -20.08
N PRO A 116 18.55 -7.33 -18.74
CA PRO A 116 19.78 -6.82 -18.12
C PRO A 116 21.02 -7.64 -18.48
N PHE A 117 20.88 -8.67 -19.33
CA PHE A 117 21.97 -9.35 -20.01
C PHE A 117 21.84 -9.16 -21.53
N LYS A 118 22.32 -8.01 -22.01
CA LYS A 118 23.20 -7.85 -23.18
C LYS A 118 23.86 -6.47 -23.14
#